data_AF-A0A2U3K900-F1
#
_entry.id   AF-A0A2U3K900-F1
#
_cell.length_a   1.000
_cell.length_b   1.000
_cell.length_c   1.000
_cell.angle_alpha   90.00
_cell.angle_beta   90.00
_cell.angle_gamma   90.00
#
_symmetry.space_group_name_H-M   'P 1'
#
loop_
_entity.id
_entity.type
_entity.pdbx_description
1 polymer ?
#
loop_
_entity_poly.entity_id
_entity_poly.type
_entity_poly.pdbx_seq_one_letter_code
_entity_poly.pdbx_strand_id
1 'polypeptide(L)'
;MKKLISACLLVISLLLVNVVPAFASHYGDAVYRDGVLGGLTWHAAINNYSTVGSYVIEAPGGSGVVQYSSWATFLSGHTYQGPPQYKSGMTDNDLNNVLNTAIFLANRANVSYTAIDMMHGTTTGTYIDPGHVTQLRCDGLVEYCYEWYNWPVLTDTNGNWDISNNNSMLYHSSNYYTWDGYTFNPVTQWSHMNPHY
;
A
#
# COMPACT_ATOMS: atom_id res chain seq x y z
N MET A 1 37.16 -39.65 -10.74
CA MET A 1 35.78 -39.37 -11.21
C MET A 1 34.77 -39.20 -10.07
N LYS A 2 34.55 -40.17 -9.17
CA LYS A 2 33.53 -40.06 -8.10
C LYS A 2 33.67 -38.83 -7.17
N LYS A 3 34.90 -38.40 -6.86
CA LYS A 3 35.17 -37.21 -6.02
C LYS A 3 34.90 -35.86 -6.74
N LEU A 4 34.94 -35.84 -8.08
CA LEU A 4 34.65 -34.63 -8.88
C LEU A 4 33.15 -34.38 -9.05
N ILE A 5 32.35 -35.45 -9.14
CA ILE A 5 30.88 -35.38 -9.24
C ILE A 5 30.28 -34.86 -7.92
N SER A 6 30.81 -35.32 -6.79
CA SER A 6 30.32 -34.90 -5.46
C SER A 6 30.61 -33.43 -5.16
N ALA A 7 31.73 -32.89 -5.65
CA ALA A 7 32.08 -31.47 -5.51
C ALA A 7 31.17 -30.56 -6.37
N CYS A 8 30.80 -31.00 -7.58
CA CYS A 8 29.87 -30.23 -8.43
C CYS A 8 28.46 -30.17 -7.85
N LEU A 9 27.95 -31.25 -7.26
CA LEU A 9 26.62 -31.27 -6.62
C LEU A 9 26.52 -30.32 -5.42
N LEU A 10 27.60 -30.19 -4.64
CA LEU A 10 27.66 -29.26 -3.51
C LEU A 10 27.63 -27.79 -3.99
N VAL A 11 28.38 -27.46 -5.04
CA VAL A 11 28.41 -26.09 -5.61
C VAL A 11 27.06 -25.72 -6.24
N ILE A 12 26.40 -26.65 -6.93
CA ILE A 12 25.04 -26.42 -7.47
C ILE A 12 24.03 -26.20 -6.34
N SER A 13 24.12 -26.94 -5.23
CA SER A 13 23.24 -26.74 -4.07
C SER A 13 23.45 -25.38 -3.35
N LEU A 14 24.68 -24.85 -3.37
CA LEU A 14 25.02 -23.52 -2.85
C LEU A 14 24.60 -22.37 -3.79
N LEU A 15 24.45 -22.64 -5.08
CA LEU A 15 23.96 -21.68 -6.08
C LEU A 15 22.43 -21.63 -6.20
N LEU A 16 21.73 -22.62 -5.63
CA LEU A 16 20.26 -22.67 -5.55
C LEU A 16 19.71 -22.06 -4.25
N VAL A 17 20.56 -21.44 -3.44
CA VAL A 17 20.09 -20.58 -2.35
C VAL A 17 19.46 -19.37 -3.02
N ASN A 18 18.14 -19.41 -3.19
CA ASN A 18 17.36 -18.30 -3.70
C ASN A 18 17.78 -17.07 -2.90
N VAL A 19 18.44 -16.13 -3.59
CA VAL A 19 18.58 -14.76 -3.10
C VAL A 19 17.16 -14.21 -3.16
N VAL A 20 16.35 -14.50 -2.13
CA VAL A 20 15.15 -13.71 -1.90
C VAL A 20 15.68 -12.32 -1.66
N PRO A 21 15.35 -11.32 -2.50
CA PRO A 21 15.75 -9.95 -2.22
C PRO A 21 15.34 -9.67 -0.78
N ALA A 22 16.29 -9.28 0.05
CA ALA A 22 15.99 -8.78 1.38
C ALA A 22 15.25 -7.46 1.14
N PHE A 23 13.94 -7.55 1.01
CA PHE A 23 13.07 -6.38 0.88
C PHE A 23 13.07 -5.70 2.25
N ALA A 24 13.87 -4.66 2.41
CA ALA A 24 13.80 -3.80 3.57
C ALA A 24 12.55 -2.91 3.47
N SER A 25 11.37 -3.53 3.62
CA SER A 25 10.13 -2.79 3.89
C SER A 25 10.08 -2.52 5.39
N HIS A 26 10.00 -1.26 5.78
CA HIS A 26 9.81 -0.82 7.16
C HIS A 26 8.33 -0.94 7.55
N TYR A 27 8.06 -0.88 8.85
CA TYR A 27 6.70 -0.73 9.36
C TYR A 27 6.06 0.53 8.80
N GLY A 28 4.77 0.49 8.48
CA GLY A 28 4.05 1.64 7.93
C GLY A 28 4.26 1.83 6.43
N ASP A 29 5.22 1.12 5.82
CA ASP A 29 5.45 1.16 4.39
C ASP A 29 4.22 0.74 3.60
N ALA A 30 3.89 1.47 2.53
CA ALA A 30 2.97 0.96 1.53
C ALA A 30 3.62 -0.24 0.82
N VAL A 31 2.82 -1.25 0.50
CA VAL A 31 3.25 -2.43 -0.24
C VAL A 31 2.25 -2.74 -1.34
N TYR A 32 2.76 -3.15 -2.49
CA TYR A 32 1.95 -3.35 -3.69
C TYR A 32 2.20 -4.73 -4.30
N ARG A 33 1.15 -5.30 -4.87
CA ARG A 33 1.21 -6.47 -5.74
C ARG A 33 0.37 -6.23 -6.99
N ASP A 34 0.62 -7.00 -8.04
CA ASP A 34 -0.26 -7.00 -9.21
C ASP A 34 -1.60 -7.71 -8.91
N GLY A 35 -2.62 -7.36 -9.70
CA GLY A 35 -3.92 -7.99 -9.75
C GLY A 35 -4.91 -7.62 -8.63
N VAL A 36 -6.10 -7.13 -9.00
CA VAL A 36 -7.26 -6.96 -8.12
C VAL A 36 -8.54 -7.48 -8.80
N LEU A 37 -9.56 -7.80 -8.00
CA LEU A 37 -10.92 -8.07 -8.46
C LEU A 37 -11.43 -6.93 -9.38
N GLY A 38 -11.95 -7.27 -10.57
CA GLY A 38 -12.68 -6.32 -11.42
C GLY A 38 -11.85 -5.47 -12.40
N GLY A 39 -10.59 -5.84 -12.66
CA GLY A 39 -9.78 -5.19 -13.71
C GLY A 39 -8.89 -4.04 -13.23
N LEU A 40 -8.82 -3.81 -11.92
CA LEU A 40 -7.76 -3.00 -11.31
C LEU A 40 -6.43 -3.74 -11.38
N THR A 41 -5.39 -3.05 -11.85
CA THR A 41 -4.08 -3.65 -12.13
C THR A 41 -3.28 -3.96 -10.86
N TRP A 42 -3.58 -3.31 -9.73
CA TRP A 42 -2.73 -3.35 -8.53
C TRP A 42 -3.54 -3.38 -7.23
N HIS A 43 -3.03 -4.13 -6.25
CA HIS A 43 -3.56 -4.18 -4.89
C HIS A 43 -2.55 -3.57 -3.93
N ALA A 44 -3.02 -2.79 -2.97
CA ALA A 44 -2.19 -2.05 -2.03
C ALA A 44 -2.53 -2.41 -0.57
N ALA A 45 -1.52 -2.32 0.30
CA ALA A 45 -1.66 -2.53 1.73
C ALA A 45 -0.60 -1.74 2.51
N ILE A 46 -0.77 -1.65 3.83
CA ILE A 46 0.22 -1.09 4.76
C ILE A 46 0.96 -2.23 5.47
N ASN A 47 2.28 -2.14 5.50
CA ASN A 47 3.16 -3.14 6.05
C ASN A 47 3.19 -3.10 7.59
N ASN A 48 2.96 -4.24 8.24
CA ASN A 48 2.92 -4.36 9.70
C ASN A 48 3.92 -5.43 10.19
N TYR A 49 5.23 -5.16 10.05
CA TYR A 49 6.28 -6.17 10.22
C TYR A 49 6.62 -6.56 11.67
N SER A 50 5.66 -6.73 12.58
CA SER A 50 5.92 -6.98 14.01
C SER A 50 6.34 -8.43 14.30
N THR A 51 7.49 -8.86 13.77
CA THR A 51 8.33 -10.04 14.16
C THR A 51 7.70 -11.40 14.48
N VAL A 52 6.38 -11.63 14.37
CA VAL A 52 5.74 -12.94 14.48
C VAL A 52 4.54 -13.02 13.53
N GLY A 53 4.76 -13.64 12.36
CA GLY A 53 3.79 -13.70 11.26
C GLY A 53 3.78 -12.40 10.47
N SER A 54 4.40 -12.37 9.29
CA SER A 54 4.41 -11.18 8.43
C SER A 54 2.97 -10.84 8.01
N TYR A 55 2.37 -9.80 8.60
CA TYR A 55 1.04 -9.33 8.24
C TYR A 55 1.13 -7.98 7.52
N VAL A 56 0.16 -7.73 6.66
CA VAL A 56 -0.17 -6.41 6.14
C VAL A 56 -1.56 -6.02 6.63
N ILE A 57 -1.87 -4.74 6.54
CA ILE A 57 -3.21 -4.21 6.73
C ILE A 57 -3.73 -3.79 5.36
N GLU A 58 -4.83 -4.38 4.93
CA GLU A 58 -5.40 -4.17 3.60
C GLU A 58 -6.90 -3.91 3.65
N ALA A 59 -7.42 -3.25 2.61
CA ALA A 59 -8.83 -3.26 2.26
C ALA A 59 -9.02 -4.30 1.13
N PRO A 60 -9.44 -5.54 1.43
CA PRO A 60 -9.21 -6.72 0.58
C PRO A 60 -10.11 -6.82 -0.66
N GLY A 61 -11.08 -5.91 -0.83
CA GLY A 61 -12.05 -5.97 -1.93
C GLY A 61 -13.39 -6.62 -1.56
N GLY A 62 -14.37 -6.49 -2.46
CA GLY A 62 -15.66 -7.15 -2.35
C GLY A 62 -16.45 -6.75 -1.10
N SER A 63 -16.94 -7.74 -0.35
CA SER A 63 -17.65 -7.54 0.93
C SER A 63 -16.71 -7.48 2.14
N GLY A 64 -15.41 -7.34 1.93
CA GLY A 64 -14.42 -7.29 2.99
C GLY A 64 -14.41 -5.95 3.73
N VAL A 65 -13.73 -5.96 4.87
CA VAL A 65 -13.44 -4.78 5.68
C VAL A 65 -11.93 -4.60 5.79
N VAL A 66 -11.47 -3.41 6.17
CA VAL A 66 -10.05 -3.19 6.49
C VAL A 66 -9.63 -4.20 7.56
N GLN A 67 -8.58 -4.95 7.31
CA GLN A 67 -8.20 -6.09 8.14
C GLN A 67 -6.70 -6.39 8.10
N TYR A 68 -6.24 -7.21 9.05
CA TYR A 68 -4.95 -7.86 8.98
C TYR A 68 -5.00 -9.07 8.06
N SER A 69 -4.03 -9.19 7.16
CA SER A 69 -3.84 -10.34 6.28
C SER A 69 -2.42 -10.82 6.33
N SER A 70 -2.21 -12.14 6.32
CA SER A 70 -0.86 -12.70 6.22
C SER A 70 -0.24 -12.26 4.89
N TRP A 71 1.09 -12.15 4.83
CA TRP A 71 1.80 -11.79 3.60
C TRP A 71 1.46 -12.76 2.44
N ALA A 72 1.32 -14.04 2.74
CA ALA A 72 0.93 -15.04 1.75
C ALA A 72 -0.52 -14.83 1.25
N THR A 73 -1.44 -14.46 2.16
CA THR A 73 -2.83 -14.11 1.81
C THR A 73 -2.88 -12.83 0.99
N PHE A 74 -2.11 -11.82 1.38
CA PHE A 74 -1.97 -10.60 0.60
C PHE A 74 -1.50 -10.95 -0.81
N LEU A 75 -0.36 -11.62 -0.96
CA LEU A 75 0.15 -11.98 -2.30
C LEU A 75 -0.83 -12.85 -3.09
N SER A 76 -1.45 -13.87 -2.49
CA SER A 76 -2.45 -14.74 -3.15
C SER A 76 -2.01 -15.26 -4.53
N GLY A 77 -0.73 -15.58 -4.71
CA GLY A 77 -0.17 -16.04 -6.00
C GLY A 77 0.23 -14.93 -6.99
N HIS A 78 0.07 -13.67 -6.60
CA HIS A 78 0.55 -12.50 -7.32
C HIS A 78 1.98 -12.11 -6.94
N THR A 79 2.57 -11.26 -7.76
CA THR A 79 3.95 -10.78 -7.68
C THR A 79 4.01 -9.50 -6.86
N TYR A 80 4.87 -9.49 -5.83
CA TYR A 80 5.21 -8.28 -5.10
C TYR A 80 5.95 -7.29 -6.00
N GLN A 81 5.60 -6.01 -5.90
CA GLN A 81 6.04 -4.99 -6.85
C GLN A 81 7.17 -4.13 -6.30
N GLY A 82 7.58 -4.38 -5.06
CA GLY A 82 8.63 -3.63 -4.40
C GLY A 82 8.07 -2.53 -3.49
N PRO A 83 8.93 -1.98 -2.63
CA PRO A 83 8.56 -0.86 -1.77
C PRO A 83 8.39 0.41 -2.64
N PRO A 84 7.53 1.36 -2.23
CA PRO A 84 7.47 2.67 -2.86
C PRO A 84 8.81 3.39 -2.69
N GLN A 85 9.10 4.29 -3.62
CA GLN A 85 10.20 5.23 -3.46
C GLN A 85 9.72 6.41 -2.61
N TYR A 86 9.96 6.40 -1.30
CA TYR A 86 9.47 7.48 -0.43
C TYR A 86 9.93 8.87 -0.88
N LYS A 87 9.03 9.85 -0.71
CA LYS A 87 9.40 11.27 -0.75
C LYS A 87 10.46 11.50 0.33
N SER A 88 11.57 12.12 -0.04
CA SER A 88 12.67 12.35 0.91
C SER A 88 12.15 13.14 2.12
N GLY A 89 12.45 12.69 3.34
CA GLY A 89 12.15 13.43 4.57
C GLY A 89 11.18 12.75 5.53
N MET A 90 10.49 11.68 5.13
CA MET A 90 9.73 10.87 6.09
C MET A 90 10.67 10.20 7.10
N THR A 91 10.30 10.28 8.37
CA THR A 91 11.02 9.64 9.48
C THR A 91 10.34 8.33 9.89
N ASP A 92 11.05 7.50 10.67
CA ASP A 92 10.45 6.30 11.28
C ASP A 92 9.23 6.63 12.16
N ASN A 93 9.20 7.82 12.77
CA ASN A 93 8.06 8.26 13.56
C ASN A 93 6.84 8.55 12.67
N ASP A 94 7.06 9.12 11.49
CA ASP A 94 5.99 9.34 10.51
C ASP A 94 5.43 8.00 10.02
N LEU A 95 6.29 7.04 9.70
CA LEU A 95 5.87 5.69 9.32
C LEU A 95 5.12 4.96 10.46
N ASN A 96 5.53 5.14 11.72
CA ASN A 96 4.78 4.64 12.86
C ASN A 96 3.40 5.27 12.99
N ASN A 97 3.27 6.57 12.69
CA ASN A 97 1.97 7.26 12.67
C ASN A 97 1.05 6.69 11.58
N VAL A 98 1.57 6.50 10.36
CA VAL A 98 0.88 5.82 9.26
C VAL A 98 0.39 4.44 9.69
N LEU A 99 1.29 3.61 10.25
CA LEU A 99 0.95 2.28 10.73
C LEU A 99 -0.11 2.31 11.82
N ASN A 100 0.01 3.21 12.81
CA ASN A 100 -0.95 3.32 13.90
C ASN A 100 -2.36 3.67 13.40
N THR A 101 -2.46 4.51 12.36
CA THR A 101 -3.76 4.81 11.72
C THR A 101 -4.31 3.59 10.99
N ALA A 102 -3.48 2.84 10.26
CA ALA A 102 -3.90 1.60 9.62
C ALA A 102 -4.38 0.56 10.66
N ILE A 103 -3.65 0.39 11.78
CA ILE A 103 -4.00 -0.48 12.90
C ILE A 103 -5.35 -0.06 13.49
N PHE A 104 -5.56 1.24 13.70
CA PHE A 104 -6.82 1.77 14.20
C PHE A 104 -7.99 1.43 13.27
N LEU A 105 -7.82 1.62 11.96
CA LEU A 105 -8.83 1.28 10.95
C LEU A 105 -9.10 -0.23 10.88
N ALA A 106 -8.07 -1.07 10.93
CA ALA A 106 -8.22 -2.53 10.93
C ALA A 106 -8.93 -3.09 12.16
N ASN A 107 -8.81 -2.40 13.29
CA ASN A 107 -9.53 -2.75 14.52
C ASN A 107 -10.99 -2.28 14.51
N ARG A 108 -11.43 -1.55 13.47
CA ARG A 108 -12.81 -1.11 13.28
C ARG A 108 -13.52 -2.04 12.29
N ALA A 109 -14.41 -2.89 12.81
CA ALA A 109 -15.17 -3.85 12.01
C ALA A 109 -16.17 -3.22 11.00
N ASN A 110 -16.29 -1.90 10.94
CA ASN A 110 -17.27 -1.17 10.12
C ASN A 110 -16.63 -0.34 8.99
N VAL A 111 -15.34 -0.50 8.69
CA VAL A 111 -14.70 0.15 7.54
C VAL A 111 -14.73 -0.80 6.34
N SER A 112 -15.79 -0.73 5.54
CA SER A 112 -16.01 -1.65 4.42
C SER A 112 -15.20 -1.27 3.18
N TYR A 113 -15.09 -2.17 2.22
CA TYR A 113 -14.50 -1.84 0.93
C TYR A 113 -15.42 -0.96 0.07
N THR A 114 -14.83 -0.03 -0.70
CA THR A 114 -15.49 0.63 -1.84
C THR A 114 -14.65 0.44 -3.10
N ALA A 115 -15.30 0.20 -4.24
CA ALA A 115 -14.62 -0.11 -5.51
C ALA A 115 -14.47 1.10 -6.44
N ILE A 116 -15.26 2.14 -6.21
CA ILE A 116 -15.34 3.33 -7.06
C ILE A 116 -14.49 4.42 -6.42
N ASP A 117 -14.95 4.95 -5.30
CA ASP A 117 -14.30 6.04 -4.58
C ASP A 117 -13.08 5.56 -3.78
N MET A 118 -12.11 6.45 -3.49
CA MET A 118 -10.98 6.10 -2.61
C MET A 118 -11.46 5.84 -1.18
N MET A 119 -12.46 6.62 -0.77
CA MET A 119 -12.86 6.72 0.61
C MET A 119 -14.29 7.26 0.73
N HIS A 120 -14.98 6.81 1.78
CA HIS A 120 -16.16 7.49 2.30
C HIS A 120 -16.03 7.69 3.81
N GLY A 121 -16.53 8.82 4.31
CA GLY A 121 -16.62 9.10 5.74
C GLY A 121 -17.83 9.93 6.11
N THR A 122 -18.14 9.98 7.40
CA THR A 122 -19.27 10.74 7.95
C THR A 122 -18.74 11.85 8.85
N THR A 123 -18.53 13.06 8.32
CA THR A 123 -18.14 14.21 9.13
C THR A 123 -18.80 15.49 8.65
N THR A 124 -18.98 16.44 9.57
CA THR A 124 -19.38 17.83 9.27
C THR A 124 -18.19 18.80 9.28
N GLY A 125 -16.98 18.31 9.56
CA GLY A 125 -15.75 19.11 9.61
C GLY A 125 -15.02 19.22 8.27
N THR A 126 -13.91 19.95 8.25
CA THR A 126 -13.02 20.05 7.07
C THR A 126 -12.29 18.74 6.80
N TYR A 127 -11.95 17.99 7.85
CA TYR A 127 -11.22 16.75 7.77
C TYR A 127 -12.06 15.58 8.31
N ILE A 128 -11.89 14.41 7.70
CA ILE A 128 -12.48 13.14 8.10
C ILE A 128 -11.48 12.45 9.02
N ASP A 129 -11.73 12.50 10.32
CA ASP A 129 -10.94 11.78 11.33
C ASP A 129 -11.02 10.25 11.13
N PRO A 130 -9.96 9.49 11.51
CA PRO A 130 -9.94 8.04 11.35
C PRO A 130 -11.18 7.34 11.93
N GLY A 131 -11.80 7.87 12.98
CA GLY A 131 -13.02 7.35 13.59
C GLY A 131 -14.29 7.53 12.75
N HIS A 132 -14.26 8.42 11.77
CA HIS A 132 -15.39 8.74 10.88
C HIS A 132 -15.27 8.13 9.49
N VAL A 133 -14.16 7.44 9.19
CA VAL A 133 -14.02 6.65 7.96
C VAL A 133 -15.03 5.50 7.99
N THR A 134 -15.73 5.29 6.88
CA THR A 134 -16.76 4.25 6.74
C THR A 134 -16.44 3.27 5.62
N GLN A 135 -15.76 3.72 4.57
CA GLN A 135 -15.36 2.85 3.47
C GLN A 135 -14.00 3.27 2.91
N LEU A 136 -13.19 2.30 2.46
CA LEU A 136 -11.90 2.53 1.81
C LEU A 136 -11.68 1.56 0.64
N ARG A 137 -11.10 2.08 -0.44
CA ARG A 137 -10.48 1.26 -1.50
C ARG A 137 -9.09 0.79 -1.03
N CYS A 138 -8.48 -0.16 -1.73
CA CYS A 138 -7.18 -0.72 -1.35
C CYS A 138 -6.04 0.32 -1.34
N ASP A 139 -5.98 1.16 -2.36
CA ASP A 139 -5.09 2.32 -2.46
C ASP A 139 -5.57 3.50 -1.62
N GLY A 140 -6.88 3.73 -1.52
CA GLY A 140 -7.45 4.73 -0.61
C GLY A 140 -7.06 4.50 0.86
N LEU A 141 -6.90 3.25 1.30
CA LEU A 141 -6.32 2.95 2.62
C LEU A 141 -4.90 3.50 2.76
N VAL A 142 -4.06 3.31 1.74
CA VAL A 142 -2.68 3.81 1.75
C VAL A 142 -2.67 5.34 1.76
N GLU A 143 -3.35 5.96 0.79
CA GLU A 143 -3.41 7.42 0.67
C GLU A 143 -3.90 8.03 1.98
N TYR A 144 -5.01 7.55 2.54
CA TYR A 144 -5.57 8.11 3.78
C TYR A 144 -4.59 8.02 4.95
N CYS A 145 -3.93 6.87 5.15
CA CYS A 145 -3.01 6.70 6.27
C CYS A 145 -1.77 7.62 6.18
N TYR A 146 -1.27 7.90 4.98
CA TYR A 146 -0.16 8.84 4.77
C TYR A 146 -0.63 10.30 4.85
N GLU A 147 -1.72 10.61 4.17
CA GLU A 147 -2.18 11.98 3.94
C GLU A 147 -2.80 12.62 5.18
N TRP A 148 -3.37 11.82 6.08
CA TRP A 148 -3.78 12.25 7.41
C TRP A 148 -2.63 12.92 8.20
N TYR A 149 -1.38 12.54 7.91
CA TYR A 149 -0.17 13.14 8.50
C TYR A 149 0.56 14.09 7.55
N ASN A 150 -0.14 14.61 6.56
CA ASN A 150 0.37 15.57 5.59
C ASN A 150 1.53 15.04 4.74
N TRP A 151 1.49 13.75 4.40
CA TRP A 151 2.37 13.10 3.43
C TRP A 151 1.61 12.78 2.14
N PRO A 152 1.71 13.62 1.10
CA PRO A 152 1.04 13.38 -0.17
C PRO A 152 1.50 12.08 -0.80
N VAL A 153 0.55 11.26 -1.26
CA VAL A 153 0.84 10.01 -1.99
C VAL A 153 0.59 10.20 -3.48
N LEU A 154 -0.57 10.75 -3.84
CA LEU A 154 -0.91 11.10 -5.22
C LEU A 154 -1.57 12.47 -5.25
N THR A 155 -1.22 13.26 -6.27
CA THR A 155 -1.80 14.58 -6.49
C THR A 155 -2.57 14.58 -7.81
N ASP A 156 -3.81 15.03 -7.79
CA ASP A 156 -4.59 15.25 -9.01
C ASP A 156 -4.03 16.42 -9.84
N THR A 157 -4.60 16.63 -11.03
CA THR A 157 -4.17 17.71 -11.94
C THR A 157 -4.36 19.13 -11.39
N ASN A 158 -5.16 19.28 -10.34
CA ASN A 158 -5.48 20.57 -9.71
C ASN A 158 -4.68 20.79 -8.41
N GLY A 159 -3.80 19.86 -8.03
CA GLY A 159 -3.01 19.97 -6.80
C GLY A 159 -3.69 19.38 -5.56
N ASN A 160 -4.86 18.74 -5.69
CA ASN A 160 -5.50 18.06 -4.57
C ASN A 160 -4.85 16.71 -4.37
N TRP A 161 -4.37 16.45 -3.16
CA TRP A 161 -3.79 15.17 -2.77
C TRP A 161 -4.54 14.60 -1.57
N ASP A 162 -4.77 15.41 -0.55
CA ASP A 162 -5.30 14.99 0.76
C ASP A 162 -6.72 14.41 0.74
N ILE A 163 -6.88 13.09 0.66
CA ILE A 163 -8.19 12.43 0.70
C ILE A 163 -8.82 12.44 2.09
N SER A 164 -8.10 12.85 3.13
CA SER A 164 -8.70 13.06 4.45
C SER A 164 -9.47 14.38 4.53
N ASN A 165 -9.26 15.30 3.59
CA ASN A 165 -10.02 16.53 3.49
C ASN A 165 -11.35 16.30 2.75
N ASN A 166 -12.46 16.72 3.36
CA ASN A 166 -13.82 16.53 2.84
C ASN A 166 -14.02 17.09 1.42
N ASN A 167 -13.34 18.17 1.08
CA ASN A 167 -13.45 18.76 -0.26
C ASN A 167 -12.61 17.99 -1.27
N SER A 168 -11.37 17.65 -0.92
CA SER A 168 -10.43 16.94 -1.79
C SER A 168 -10.84 15.51 -2.09
N MET A 169 -11.40 14.80 -1.10
CA MET A 169 -11.87 13.40 -1.25
C MET A 169 -12.82 13.23 -2.45
N LEU A 170 -13.69 14.21 -2.72
CA LEU A 170 -14.66 14.17 -3.82
C LEU A 170 -13.99 14.14 -5.19
N TYR A 171 -12.78 14.70 -5.32
CA TYR A 171 -12.01 14.77 -6.57
C TYR A 171 -11.08 13.57 -6.78
N HIS A 172 -10.86 12.76 -5.73
CA HIS A 172 -10.08 11.52 -5.80
C HIS A 172 -10.90 10.29 -6.16
N SER A 173 -12.24 10.43 -6.22
CA SER A 173 -13.21 9.39 -6.55
C SER A 173 -13.01 8.72 -7.91
N SER A 174 -12.40 9.41 -8.88
CA SER A 174 -12.36 8.98 -10.28
C SER A 174 -10.98 8.57 -10.79
N ASN A 175 -9.96 8.52 -9.92
CA ASN A 175 -8.58 8.30 -10.34
C ASN A 175 -8.32 6.82 -10.63
N TYR A 176 -8.90 6.32 -11.72
CA TYR A 176 -8.37 5.18 -12.48
C TYR A 176 -7.32 5.74 -13.45
N TYR A 177 -6.21 6.29 -12.97
CA TYR A 177 -5.22 6.84 -13.90
C TYR A 177 -4.43 5.72 -14.59
N THR A 178 -4.81 5.47 -15.84
CA THR A 178 -3.84 5.28 -16.92
C THR A 178 -3.29 6.66 -17.27
N TRP A 179 -2.03 6.94 -16.96
CA TRP A 179 -1.36 8.17 -17.42
C TRP A 179 -0.76 7.87 -18.80
N ASP A 180 -1.26 8.51 -19.86
CA ASP A 180 -0.68 8.47 -21.22
C ASP A 180 -0.33 7.07 -21.78
N GLY A 181 -1.20 6.08 -21.58
CA GLY A 181 -0.94 4.72 -22.07
C GLY A 181 0.15 3.96 -21.29
N TYR A 182 0.66 4.54 -20.21
CA TYR A 182 1.39 3.84 -19.15
C TYR A 182 0.41 3.47 -18.04
N THR A 183 0.26 2.16 -17.83
CA THR A 183 -0.31 1.58 -16.63
C THR A 183 0.34 2.22 -15.40
N PHE A 184 -0.47 2.67 -14.43
CA PHE A 184 -0.03 3.06 -13.08
C PHE A 184 1.08 2.12 -12.63
N ASN A 185 2.26 2.65 -12.30
CA ASN A 185 3.30 1.90 -11.64
C ASN A 185 3.58 2.60 -10.31
N PRO A 186 3.08 2.05 -9.18
CA PRO A 186 3.27 2.67 -7.87
C PRO A 186 4.74 2.74 -7.48
N VAL A 187 5.63 1.97 -8.11
CA VAL A 187 7.07 2.02 -7.84
C VAL A 187 7.70 3.30 -8.41
N THR A 188 7.17 3.84 -9.51
CA THR A 188 7.73 5.01 -10.19
C THR A 188 6.96 6.30 -9.92
N GLN A 189 5.68 6.26 -9.57
CA GLN A 189 4.93 7.51 -9.38
C GLN A 189 5.32 8.29 -8.12
N TRP A 190 5.81 7.62 -7.07
CA TRP A 190 6.32 8.33 -5.90
C TRP A 190 7.57 9.18 -6.21
N SER A 191 8.35 8.82 -7.23
CA SER A 191 9.53 9.60 -7.65
C SER A 191 9.23 10.72 -8.66
N HIS A 192 8.00 10.79 -9.17
CA HIS A 192 7.55 11.85 -10.07
C HIS A 192 6.75 12.96 -9.37
N MET A 193 6.59 12.90 -8.04
CA MET A 193 6.04 14.00 -7.26
C MET A 193 7.05 15.15 -7.18
N ASN A 194 6.74 16.20 -7.94
CA ASN A 194 7.52 17.42 -8.16
C ASN A 194 8.19 17.96 -6.88
N PRO A 195 9.53 18.13 -6.83
CA PRO A 195 10.25 18.65 -5.66
C PRO A 195 10.10 20.17 -5.44
N HIS A 196 9.08 20.78 -6.02
CA HIS A 196 8.89 22.23 -5.99
C HIS A 196 7.58 22.62 -5.34
N TYR A 197 7.50 22.51 -4.00
CA TYR A 197 6.82 23.45 -3.10
C TYR A 197 7.38 23.27 -1.68
#